data_AF-A0A4P7LKP8-F1
#
_entry.id   AF-A0A4P7LKP8-F1
#
_cell.length_a   1.000
_cell.length_b   1.000
_cell.length_c   1.000
_cell.angle_alpha   90.00
_cell.angle_beta   90.00
_cell.angle_gamma   90.00
#
_symmetry.space_group_name_H-M   'P 1'
#
loop_
_entity.id
_entity.type
_entity.pdbx_description
1 polymer ?
#
loop_
_entity_poly.entity_id
_entity_poly.type
_entity_poly.pdbx_seq_one_letter_code
_entity_poly.pdbx_strand_id
1 'polypeptide(L)'
;MTTRVDVAPPIKRASPGGGRRVLRPRRPLTERELDKVFPRIKKRILKGGEPFGVFAMKRGHGRTFVLLGKSSPEFSVQLRVNEARQHLVAIYDGTTNLGYVWDDLTSFDRPAERSAPAKAS
;
A
#
# COMPACT_ATOMS: atom_id res chain seq x y z
N MET A 1 14.54 15.35 23.42
CA MET A 1 13.09 15.22 23.20
C MET A 1 12.71 16.01 21.97
N THR A 2 11.87 15.39 21.12
CA THR A 2 11.00 16.01 20.10
C THR A 2 11.60 16.41 18.74
N THR A 3 11.52 15.43 17.84
CA THR A 3 11.17 15.45 16.41
C THR A 3 10.58 16.74 15.82
N ARG A 4 11.04 17.10 14.61
CA ARG A 4 10.17 17.62 13.53
C ARG A 4 10.80 17.31 12.17
N VAL A 5 10.06 16.55 11.37
CA VAL A 5 10.41 16.06 10.03
C VAL A 5 10.09 17.15 9.02
N ASP A 6 11.05 17.49 8.17
CA ASP A 6 10.88 18.43 7.06
C ASP A 6 9.85 17.93 6.03
N VAL A 7 8.94 18.83 5.71
CA VAL A 7 7.81 18.64 4.80
C VAL A 7 8.29 18.82 3.36
N ALA A 8 8.04 17.83 2.50
CA ALA A 8 8.33 17.88 1.08
C ALA A 8 7.61 19.07 0.39
N PRO A 9 8.19 19.66 -0.69
CA PRO A 9 7.76 20.93 -1.27
C PRO A 9 6.38 20.88 -1.95
N PRO A 10 5.73 22.05 -2.15
CA PRO A 10 4.34 22.11 -2.60
C PRO A 10 4.21 21.73 -4.08
N ILE A 11 3.46 20.66 -4.34
CA ILE A 11 3.11 20.25 -5.70
C ILE A 11 2.16 21.30 -6.30
N LYS A 12 2.61 21.97 -7.37
CA LYS A 12 1.80 22.93 -8.14
C LYS A 12 0.50 22.26 -8.61
N ARG A 13 -0.64 22.81 -8.20
CA ARG A 13 -1.98 22.38 -8.60
C ARG A 13 -2.19 22.61 -10.10
N ALA A 14 -2.08 21.56 -10.89
CA ALA A 14 -2.72 21.52 -12.20
C ALA A 14 -4.24 21.44 -11.99
N SER A 15 -4.96 22.47 -12.44
CA SER A 15 -6.41 22.36 -12.60
C SER A 15 -6.69 21.73 -13.95
N PRO A 16 -7.55 20.70 -14.01
CA PRO A 16 -8.39 20.59 -15.20
C PRO A 16 -9.85 20.29 -14.83
N GLY A 17 -10.76 20.91 -15.59
CA GLY A 17 -12.14 20.47 -15.68
C GLY A 17 -12.20 19.00 -16.06
N GLY A 18 -12.84 18.22 -15.21
CA GLY A 18 -12.98 16.78 -15.35
C GLY A 18 -13.56 16.28 -14.04
N GLY A 19 -14.77 15.72 -14.08
CA GLY A 19 -15.54 15.34 -12.90
C GLY A 19 -14.66 14.70 -11.84
N ARG A 20 -14.79 15.18 -10.60
CA ARG A 20 -14.08 14.69 -9.42
C ARG A 20 -14.29 13.17 -9.34
N ARG A 21 -13.38 12.40 -9.94
CA ARG A 21 -13.43 10.94 -9.91
C ARG A 21 -13.13 10.59 -8.47
N VAL A 22 -14.19 10.42 -7.68
CA VAL A 22 -14.08 9.92 -6.32
C VAL A 22 -13.46 8.55 -6.47
N LEU A 23 -12.15 8.46 -6.18
CA LEU A 23 -11.45 7.20 -6.16
C LEU A 23 -12.22 6.32 -5.18
N ARG A 24 -12.68 5.16 -5.67
CA ARG A 24 -13.36 4.20 -4.79
C ARG A 24 -12.44 3.94 -3.60
N PRO A 25 -12.97 3.86 -2.37
CA PRO A 25 -12.16 3.43 -1.24
C PRO A 25 -11.44 2.14 -1.61
N ARG A 26 -10.27 1.92 -0.98
CA ARG A 26 -9.57 0.65 -1.17
C ARG A 26 -10.51 -0.47 -0.68
N ARG A 27 -10.12 -1.72 -0.93
CA ARG A 27 -10.89 -2.86 -0.45
C ARG A 27 -9.98 -3.64 0.48
N PRO A 28 -10.41 -3.96 1.73
CA PRO A 28 -9.60 -4.74 2.65
C PRO A 28 -9.20 -6.08 2.04
N LEU A 29 -8.09 -6.63 2.50
CA LEU A 29 -7.68 -7.99 2.18
C LEU A 29 -8.63 -8.98 2.85
N THR A 30 -9.13 -9.95 2.09
CA THR A 30 -9.88 -11.07 2.67
C THR A 30 -8.91 -12.07 3.30
N GLU A 31 -9.38 -12.87 4.25
CA GLU A 31 -8.58 -13.92 4.90
C GLU A 31 -7.91 -14.86 3.88
N ARG A 32 -8.67 -15.30 2.87
CA ARG A 32 -8.15 -16.12 1.75
C ARG A 32 -7.08 -15.43 0.91
N GLU A 33 -7.10 -14.10 0.83
CA GLU A 33 -6.07 -13.33 0.14
C GLU A 33 -4.83 -13.15 1.03
N LEU A 34 -5.02 -12.93 2.34
CA LEU A 34 -3.94 -12.88 3.32
C LEU A 34 -3.15 -14.20 3.33
N ASP A 35 -3.83 -15.34 3.39
CA ASP A 35 -3.22 -16.68 3.36
C ASP A 35 -2.38 -16.92 2.10
N LYS A 36 -2.70 -16.26 0.99
CA LYS A 36 -1.94 -16.38 -0.27
C LYS A 36 -0.79 -15.39 -0.35
N VAL A 37 -0.97 -14.19 0.19
CA VAL A 37 -0.04 -13.07 0.06
C VAL A 37 1.07 -13.16 1.09
N PHE A 38 0.72 -13.43 2.36
CA PHE A 38 1.66 -13.42 3.46
C PHE A 38 2.81 -14.44 3.29
N PRO A 39 2.58 -15.70 2.89
CA PRO A 39 3.68 -16.64 2.66
C PRO A 39 4.64 -16.21 1.54
N ARG A 40 4.14 -15.53 0.51
CA ARG A 40 4.95 -15.03 -0.60
C ARG A 40 5.84 -13.87 -0.18
N ILE A 41 5.31 -12.97 0.65
CA ILE A 41 6.05 -11.87 1.25
C ILE A 41 7.10 -12.43 2.21
N LYS A 42 6.70 -13.32 3.12
CA LYS A 42 7.59 -14.01 4.05
C LYS A 42 8.76 -14.68 3.32
N LYS A 43 8.48 -15.47 2.28
CA LYS A 43 9.53 -16.13 1.49
C LYS A 43 10.51 -15.13 0.86
N ARG A 44 10.01 -13.97 0.41
CA ARG A 44 10.85 -12.95 -0.24
C ARG A 44 11.72 -12.20 0.77
N ILE A 45 11.19 -11.87 1.94
CA ILE A 45 11.93 -11.26 3.05
C ILE A 45 13.01 -12.22 3.56
N LEU A 46 12.65 -13.48 3.84
CA LEU A 46 13.60 -14.48 4.34
C LEU A 46 14.72 -14.81 3.34
N LYS A 47 14.50 -14.60 2.04
CA LYS A 47 15.54 -14.75 1.03
C LYS A 47 16.58 -13.60 1.07
N GLY A 48 16.35 -12.53 1.83
CA GLY A 48 17.24 -11.36 1.90
C GLY A 48 17.30 -10.60 0.58
N GLY A 49 16.17 -10.55 -0.14
CA GLY A 49 16.09 -9.97 -1.47
C GLY A 49 15.93 -8.45 -1.48
N GLU A 50 15.99 -7.90 -2.68
CA GLU A 50 15.75 -6.49 -2.96
C GLU A 50 14.37 -6.00 -2.45
N PRO A 51 14.27 -4.73 -2.00
CA PRO A 51 13.00 -4.05 -1.75
C PRO A 51 11.94 -4.31 -2.83
N PHE A 52 10.69 -4.47 -2.41
CA PHE A 52 9.59 -4.82 -3.31
C PHE A 52 8.25 -4.23 -2.86
N GLY A 53 7.36 -4.03 -3.82
CA GLY A 53 5.98 -3.61 -3.59
C GLY A 53 5.01 -4.74 -3.80
N VAL A 54 3.91 -4.71 -3.05
CA VAL A 54 2.78 -5.62 -3.17
C VAL A 54 1.63 -4.88 -3.85
N PHE A 55 1.20 -5.39 -5.00
CA PHE A 55 0.14 -4.78 -5.80
C PHE A 55 -1.04 -5.73 -5.97
N ALA A 56 -2.24 -5.26 -5.65
CA ALA A 56 -3.52 -5.93 -5.85
C ALA A 56 -4.11 -5.57 -7.22
N MET A 57 -3.84 -6.40 -8.23
CA MET A 57 -4.32 -6.18 -9.59
C MET A 57 -5.66 -6.86 -9.82
N LYS A 58 -6.60 -6.18 -10.49
CA LYS A 58 -7.87 -6.80 -10.92
C LYS A 58 -7.61 -7.86 -12.01
N ARG A 59 -8.10 -9.08 -11.82
CA ARG A 59 -8.07 -10.17 -12.80
C ARG A 59 -9.42 -10.90 -12.81
N GLY A 60 -10.18 -10.75 -13.89
CA GLY A 60 -11.55 -11.28 -13.98
C GLY A 60 -12.46 -10.73 -12.88
N HIS A 61 -13.12 -11.64 -12.16
CA HIS A 61 -13.99 -11.32 -11.00
C HIS A 61 -13.22 -11.12 -9.68
N GLY A 62 -11.89 -11.33 -9.67
CA GLY A 62 -11.07 -11.29 -8.45
C GLY A 62 -9.89 -10.32 -8.50
N ARG A 63 -9.05 -10.41 -7.47
CA ARG A 63 -7.75 -9.73 -7.40
C ARG A 63 -6.63 -10.76 -7.43
N THR A 64 -5.52 -10.39 -8.05
CA THR A 64 -4.26 -11.13 -8.03
C THR A 64 -3.20 -10.24 -7.41
N PHE A 65 -2.37 -10.81 -6.56
CA PHE A 65 -1.31 -10.07 -5.87
C PHE A 65 0.02 -10.33 -6.55
N VAL A 66 0.68 -9.24 -6.95
CA VAL A 66 1.97 -9.26 -7.62
C VAL A 66 3.00 -8.59 -6.72
N LEU A 67 4.13 -9.26 -6.53
CA LEU A 67 5.27 -8.73 -5.79
C LEU A 67 6.32 -8.28 -6.80
N LEU A 68 6.49 -6.97 -6.96
CA LEU A 68 7.44 -6.38 -7.91
C LEU A 68 8.64 -5.82 -7.15
N GLY A 69 9.85 -6.16 -7.59
CA GLY A 69 11.07 -5.53 -7.05
C GLY A 69 11.11 -4.05 -7.42
N LYS A 70 11.72 -3.21 -6.59
CA LYS A 70 11.78 -1.77 -6.82
C LYS A 70 12.59 -1.40 -8.09
N SER A 71 13.55 -2.23 -8.47
CA SER A 71 14.40 -2.15 -9.65
C SER A 71 13.68 -2.55 -10.93
N SER A 72 12.57 -3.29 -10.84
CA SER A 72 11.82 -3.74 -12.00
C SER A 72 11.11 -2.54 -12.65
N PRO A 73 11.24 -2.33 -13.97
CA PRO A 73 10.54 -1.26 -14.68
C PRO A 73 9.03 -1.27 -14.44
N GLU A 74 8.46 -2.47 -14.28
CA GLU A 74 7.05 -2.67 -13.99
C GLU A 74 6.63 -2.04 -12.66
N PHE A 75 7.52 -1.93 -11.68
CA PHE A 75 7.21 -1.28 -10.39
C PHE A 75 6.84 0.19 -10.59
N SER A 76 7.63 0.93 -11.37
CA SER A 76 7.37 2.34 -11.68
C SER A 76 6.08 2.52 -12.49
N VAL A 77 5.82 1.60 -13.43
CA VAL A 77 4.56 1.58 -14.20
C VAL A 77 3.37 1.37 -13.27
N GLN A 78 3.46 0.41 -12.34
CA GLN A 78 2.37 0.14 -11.40
C GLN A 78 2.15 1.25 -10.38
N LEU A 79 3.19 1.99 -9.98
CA LEU A 79 3.03 3.18 -9.14
C LEU A 79 2.20 4.26 -9.83
N ARG A 80 2.45 4.52 -11.13
CA ARG A 80 1.63 5.47 -11.92
C ARG A 80 0.19 4.99 -12.06
N VAL A 81 -0.02 3.70 -12.30
CA VAL A 81 -1.37 3.12 -12.37
C VAL A 81 -2.08 3.17 -11.03
N ASN A 82 -1.35 3.05 -9.92
CA ASN A 82 -1.89 3.11 -8.57
C ASN A 82 -2.51 4.47 -8.24
N GLU A 83 -1.97 5.58 -8.75
CA GLU A 83 -2.58 6.92 -8.59
C GLU A 83 -4.03 6.94 -9.12
N ALA A 84 -4.32 6.15 -10.15
CA ALA A 84 -5.65 6.05 -10.74
C ALA A 84 -6.51 4.89 -10.18
N ARG A 85 -5.90 3.81 -9.69
CA ARG A 85 -6.61 2.55 -9.36
C ARG A 85 -6.46 2.05 -7.92
N GLN A 86 -5.60 2.67 -7.12
CA GLN A 86 -5.38 2.33 -5.71
C GLN A 86 -5.03 0.85 -5.46
N HIS A 87 -4.20 0.26 -6.31
CA HIS A 87 -3.79 -1.15 -6.25
C HIS A 87 -2.56 -1.42 -5.36
N LEU A 88 -1.81 -0.40 -4.94
CA LEU A 88 -0.66 -0.58 -4.06
C LEU A 88 -1.16 -0.95 -2.65
N VAL A 89 -0.70 -2.10 -2.18
CA VAL A 89 -0.98 -2.60 -0.83
C VAL A 89 0.06 -2.06 0.13
N ALA A 90 1.33 -2.41 -0.10
CA ALA A 90 2.45 -2.07 0.78
C ALA A 90 3.78 -2.10 -0.01
N ILE A 91 4.82 -1.48 0.55
CA ILE A 91 6.21 -1.56 0.06
C ILE A 91 7.09 -2.00 1.23
N TYR A 92 7.92 -3.00 0.99
CA TYR A 92 8.84 -3.56 1.98
C TYR A 92 10.28 -3.40 1.49
N ASP A 93 11.18 -3.07 2.41
CA ASP A 93 12.60 -2.82 2.17
C ASP A 93 13.47 -4.08 2.25
N GLY A 94 12.86 -5.24 2.48
CA GLY A 94 13.56 -6.53 2.59
C GLY A 94 14.11 -6.82 3.98
N THR A 95 14.18 -5.83 4.87
CA THR A 95 14.57 -5.96 6.29
C THR A 95 13.37 -5.86 7.23
N THR A 96 12.18 -5.62 6.68
CA THR A 96 10.94 -5.48 7.45
C THR A 96 10.63 -6.73 8.28
N ASN A 97 10.26 -6.53 9.55
CA ASN A 97 9.86 -7.61 10.46
C ASN A 97 8.54 -8.26 10.01
N LEU A 98 8.46 -9.60 10.07
CA LEU A 98 7.26 -10.36 9.67
C LEU A 98 6.00 -10.04 10.50
N GLY A 99 6.16 -9.68 11.78
CA GLY A 99 5.05 -9.21 12.63
C GLY A 99 4.47 -7.90 12.11
N TYR A 100 5.35 -6.94 11.76
CA TYR A 100 4.93 -5.69 11.15
C TYR A 100 4.22 -5.89 9.80
N VAL A 101 4.74 -6.81 8.97
CA VAL A 101 4.10 -7.19 7.70
C VAL A 101 2.67 -7.72 7.95
N TRP A 102 2.48 -8.56 8.96
CA TRP A 102 1.17 -9.12 9.28
C TRP A 102 0.19 -8.02 9.72
N ASP A 103 0.63 -7.13 10.61
CA ASP A 103 -0.19 -6.02 11.10
C ASP A 103 -0.55 -5.04 9.97
N ASP A 104 0.40 -4.71 9.10
CA ASP A 104 0.18 -3.83 7.94
C ASP A 104 -0.83 -4.43 6.94
N LEU A 105 -0.72 -5.72 6.64
CA LEU A 105 -1.66 -6.40 5.74
C LEU A 105 -3.06 -6.56 6.36
N THR A 106 -3.17 -6.83 7.65
CA THR A 106 -4.47 -7.02 8.33
C THR A 106 -5.18 -5.71 8.64
N SER A 107 -4.43 -4.61 8.76
CA SER A 107 -4.95 -3.24 8.90
C SER A 107 -5.17 -2.53 7.56
N PHE A 108 -4.72 -3.13 6.45
CA PHE A 108 -4.91 -2.58 5.11
C PHE A 108 -6.37 -2.21 4.86
N ASP A 109 -6.62 -0.91 4.78
CA ASP A 109 -7.93 -0.32 4.50
C ASP A 109 -9.02 -0.62 5.54
N ARG A 110 -8.63 -0.97 6.77
CA ARG A 110 -9.53 -0.71 7.89
C ARG A 110 -9.75 0.81 7.90
N PRO A 111 -11.00 1.31 7.93
CA PRO A 111 -11.21 2.71 8.20
C PRO A 111 -10.47 2.96 9.50
N ALA A 112 -9.47 3.85 9.48
CA ALA A 112 -8.85 4.29 10.71
C ALA A 112 -10.02 4.67 11.60
N GLU A 113 -10.26 3.88 12.67
CA GLU A 113 -11.23 4.27 13.66
C GLU A 113 -10.81 5.69 14.00
N ARG A 114 -11.71 6.63 13.70
CA ARG A 114 -11.51 8.05 13.99
C ARG A 114 -10.90 8.07 15.37
N SER A 115 -9.65 8.53 15.49
CA SER A 115 -9.17 9.07 16.75
C SER A 115 -10.25 10.07 17.14
N ALA A 116 -11.13 9.66 18.06
CA ALA A 116 -12.13 10.54 18.60
C ALA A 116 -11.35 11.76 19.09
N PRO A 117 -11.78 12.99 18.78
CA PRO A 117 -11.14 14.14 19.39
C PRO A 117 -11.22 13.91 20.89
N ALA A 118 -10.05 13.79 21.53
CA ALA A 118 -9.96 13.75 22.97
C ALA A 118 -10.80 14.92 23.48
N LYS A 119 -11.87 14.63 24.23
CA LYS A 119 -12.63 15.65 24.92
C LYS A 119 -11.64 16.40 25.80
N ALA A 120 -11.29 17.62 25.39
CA ALA A 120 -10.66 18.57 26.28
C ALA A 120 -11.69 18.84 27.38
N SER A 121 -11.33 18.46 28.60
CA SER A 121 -12.07 18.76 29.83
C SER A 121 -11.83 20.22 30.22
#